data_AF-E9SHG2-F1
#
_entry.id   AF-E9SHG2-F1
#
_cell.length_a   1.000
_cell.length_b   1.000
_cell.length_c   1.000
_cell.angle_alpha   90.00
_cell.angle_beta   90.00
_cell.angle_gamma   90.00
#
_symmetry.space_group_name_H-M   'P 1'
#
loop_
_entity.id
_entity.type
_entity.pdbx_description
1 polymer ?
#
loop_
_entity_poly.entity_id
_entity_poly.type
_entity_poly.pdbx_seq_one_letter_code
_entity_poly.pdbx_strand_id
1 'polypeptide(L)'
;MTNINDIDDLTLNFKMKYERFKKQCDIVQRVGMLDKCGDGSLKGFYGYDLATVALRLIAADGVININEVRYYNQLFDFDYTSQELLELYRGCSDMLLGDYFESDFSDAFTRLRGISPSLAIDYKELLGYLCEIIISSDGEVTDDEVEEVETLKSLCR
;
A
#
# COMPACT_ATOMS: atom_id res chain seq x y z
N MET A 1 1.55 20.91 9.65
CA MET A 1 0.22 21.10 9.03
C MET A 1 0.41 21.01 7.54
N THR A 2 0.27 19.81 7.00
CA THR A 2 0.18 19.56 5.55
C THR A 2 -1.15 20.14 5.07
N ASN A 3 -1.15 20.94 4.00
CA ASN A 3 -2.38 21.57 3.51
C ASN A 3 -3.22 20.52 2.77
N ILE A 4 -4.55 20.57 2.82
CA ILE A 4 -5.40 19.57 2.13
C ILE A 4 -5.11 19.53 0.62
N ASN A 5 -4.78 20.67 0.03
CA ASN A 5 -4.34 20.77 -1.37
C ASN A 5 -3.07 19.95 -1.66
N ASP A 6 -2.17 19.82 -0.68
CA ASP A 6 -0.92 19.07 -0.84
C ASP A 6 -1.20 17.55 -0.86
N ILE A 7 -2.17 17.08 -0.05
CA ILE A 7 -2.57 15.66 -0.03
C ILE A 7 -3.30 15.27 -1.31
N ASP A 8 -4.12 16.16 -1.86
CA ASP A 8 -4.80 15.93 -3.15
C ASP A 8 -3.79 15.83 -4.32
N ASP A 9 -2.75 16.67 -4.32
CA ASP A 9 -1.65 16.59 -5.28
C ASP A 9 -0.85 15.28 -5.13
N LEU A 10 -0.54 14.87 -3.89
CA LEU A 10 0.09 13.58 -3.61
C LEU A 10 -0.78 12.42 -4.12
N THR A 11 -2.10 12.49 -3.90
CA THR A 11 -3.06 11.48 -4.36
C THR A 11 -3.10 11.39 -5.88
N LEU A 12 -3.10 12.52 -6.59
CA LEU A 12 -3.05 12.53 -8.05
C LEU A 12 -1.74 11.93 -8.57
N ASN A 13 -0.61 12.30 -7.97
CA ASN A 13 0.70 11.76 -8.31
C ASN A 13 0.78 10.25 -8.07
N PHE A 14 0.24 9.78 -6.94
CA PHE A 14 0.11 8.36 -6.66
C PHE A 14 -0.67 7.66 -7.78
N LYS A 15 -1.88 8.14 -8.13
CA LYS A 15 -2.72 7.49 -9.16
C LYS A 15 -2.00 7.41 -10.52
N MET A 16 -1.31 8.48 -10.92
CA MET A 16 -0.54 8.48 -12.16
C MET A 16 0.60 7.45 -12.14
N LYS A 17 1.35 7.37 -11.04
CA LYS A 17 2.43 6.39 -10.88
C LYS A 17 1.92 4.96 -10.75
N TYR A 18 0.81 4.77 -10.05
CA TYR A 18 0.17 3.47 -9.85
C TYR A 18 -0.32 2.88 -11.17
N GLU A 19 -0.95 3.68 -12.03
CA GLU A 19 -1.34 3.27 -13.38
C GLU A 19 -0.14 2.94 -14.28
N ARG A 20 0.98 3.68 -14.12
CA ARG A 20 2.23 3.34 -14.81
C ARG A 20 2.81 2.02 -14.30
N PHE A 21 2.83 1.82 -12.99
CA PHE A 21 3.33 0.60 -12.34
C PHE A 21 2.55 -0.63 -12.80
N LYS A 22 1.20 -0.59 -12.78
CA LYS A 22 0.33 -1.65 -13.32
C LYS A 22 0.72 -2.06 -14.73
N LYS A 23 0.89 -1.09 -15.62
CA LYS A 23 1.26 -1.34 -17.03
C LYS A 23 2.65 -1.98 -17.13
N GLN A 24 3.61 -1.56 -16.32
CA GLN A 24 4.95 -2.15 -16.32
C GLN A 24 4.95 -3.58 -15.77
N CYS A 25 4.20 -3.86 -14.70
CA CYS A 25 4.00 -5.22 -14.20
C CYS A 25 3.43 -6.14 -15.29
N ASP A 26 2.40 -5.68 -16.00
CA ASP A 26 1.79 -6.46 -17.10
C ASP A 26 2.77 -6.71 -18.26
N ILE A 27 3.64 -5.74 -18.59
CA ILE A 27 4.68 -5.90 -19.61
C ILE A 27 5.74 -6.91 -19.15
N VAL A 28 6.30 -6.73 -17.95
CA VAL A 28 7.33 -7.62 -17.40
C VAL A 28 6.82 -9.04 -17.29
N GLN A 29 5.58 -9.23 -16.83
CA GLN A 29 5.00 -10.57 -16.72
C GLN A 29 4.80 -11.26 -18.07
N ARG A 30 4.44 -10.51 -19.12
CA ARG A 30 4.30 -11.06 -20.48
C ARG A 30 5.65 -11.37 -21.13
N VAL A 31 6.63 -10.47 -20.98
CA VAL A 31 7.94 -10.58 -21.64
C VAL A 31 8.83 -11.59 -20.92
N GLY A 32 8.82 -11.59 -19.59
CA GLY A 32 9.65 -12.47 -18.76
C GLY A 32 9.19 -13.93 -18.72
N MET A 33 8.03 -14.25 -19.30
CA MET A 33 7.40 -15.59 -19.22
C MET A 33 7.37 -16.15 -17.78
N LEU A 34 7.16 -15.28 -16.79
CA LEU A 34 7.17 -15.65 -15.39
C LEU A 34 6.15 -16.76 -15.14
N ASP A 35 6.58 -17.81 -14.44
CA ASP A 35 5.69 -18.88 -14.04
C ASP A 35 4.77 -18.35 -12.96
N LYS A 36 3.49 -18.18 -13.28
CA LYS A 36 2.49 -17.66 -12.34
C LYS A 36 2.32 -18.53 -11.10
N CYS A 37 2.66 -19.82 -11.18
CA CYS A 37 2.55 -20.74 -10.05
C CYS A 37 3.81 -20.72 -9.16
N GLY A 38 5.00 -20.46 -9.73
CA GLY A 38 6.28 -20.44 -9.01
C GLY A 38 6.73 -19.03 -8.59
N ASP A 39 6.70 -18.07 -9.51
CA ASP A 39 7.17 -16.69 -9.33
C ASP A 39 6.11 -15.78 -8.69
N GLY A 40 4.85 -16.25 -8.68
CA GLY A 40 3.69 -15.48 -8.26
C GLY A 40 3.19 -14.51 -9.34
N SER A 41 1.98 -14.00 -9.14
CA SER A 41 1.39 -13.03 -10.06
C SER A 41 1.84 -11.61 -9.69
N LEU A 42 2.49 -10.89 -10.62
CA LEU A 42 2.81 -9.45 -10.42
C LEU A 42 1.56 -8.60 -10.20
N LYS A 43 0.37 -9.12 -10.54
CA LYS A 43 -0.91 -8.50 -10.20
C LYS A 43 -1.19 -8.42 -8.70
N GLY A 44 -0.56 -9.25 -7.87
CA GLY A 44 -0.72 -9.20 -6.41
C GLY A 44 -0.28 -7.84 -5.85
N PHE A 45 0.91 -7.38 -6.27
CA PHE A 45 1.51 -6.12 -5.82
C PHE A 45 0.60 -4.90 -6.04
N TYR A 46 -0.05 -4.81 -7.20
CA TYR A 46 -0.94 -3.69 -7.48
C TYR A 46 -2.40 -3.98 -7.14
N GLY A 47 -2.84 -5.24 -7.12
CA GLY A 47 -4.24 -5.60 -6.94
C GLY A 47 -4.67 -5.71 -5.47
N TYR A 48 -3.76 -6.13 -4.59
CA TYR A 48 -4.09 -6.41 -3.19
C TYR A 48 -3.05 -5.86 -2.21
N ASP A 49 -1.74 -5.97 -2.48
CA ASP A 49 -0.72 -5.65 -1.48
C ASP A 49 -0.78 -4.18 -1.04
N LEU A 50 -0.82 -3.23 -1.98
CA LEU A 50 -0.89 -1.79 -1.64
C LEU A 50 -2.15 -1.42 -0.86
N ALA A 51 -3.30 -2.01 -1.22
CA ALA A 51 -4.56 -1.77 -0.52
C ALA A 51 -4.56 -2.40 0.89
N THR A 52 -3.85 -3.52 1.06
CA THR A 52 -3.67 -4.22 2.33
C THR A 52 -2.76 -3.42 3.26
N VAL A 53 -1.65 -2.89 2.74
CA VAL A 53 -0.76 -1.97 3.48
C VAL A 53 -1.53 -0.72 3.92
N ALA A 54 -2.32 -0.13 3.01
CA ALA A 54 -3.12 1.05 3.34
C ALA A 54 -4.14 0.78 4.45
N LEU A 55 -4.79 -0.39 4.41
CA LEU A 55 -5.72 -0.80 5.47
C LEU A 55 -5.01 -0.99 6.81
N ARG A 56 -3.80 -1.56 6.81
CA ARG A 56 -3.00 -1.73 8.04
C ARG A 56 -2.60 -0.38 8.64
N LEU A 57 -2.22 0.60 7.81
CA LEU A 57 -1.89 1.96 8.24
C LEU A 57 -3.08 2.68 8.88
N ILE A 58 -4.22 2.71 8.18
CA ILE A 58 -5.45 3.37 8.65
C ILE A 58 -5.97 2.76 9.96
N ALA A 59 -5.63 1.50 10.23
CA ALA A 59 -6.05 0.79 11.44
C ALA A 59 -4.98 0.74 12.53
N ALA A 60 -3.82 1.35 12.33
CA ALA A 60 -2.66 1.22 13.23
C ALA A 60 -2.94 1.80 14.63
N ASP A 61 -3.63 2.93 14.70
CA ASP A 61 -4.03 3.60 15.94
C ASP A 61 -5.39 3.12 16.48
N GLY A 62 -6.08 2.26 15.71
CA GLY A 62 -7.39 1.71 16.03
C GLY A 62 -8.58 2.64 15.75
N VAL A 63 -8.38 3.81 15.15
CA VAL A 63 -9.43 4.82 14.89
C VAL A 63 -9.47 5.21 13.41
N ILE A 64 -10.38 4.56 12.67
CA ILE A 64 -10.57 4.88 11.24
C ILE A 64 -11.42 6.15 11.09
N ASN A 65 -10.80 7.25 10.65
CA ASN A 65 -11.49 8.52 10.43
C ASN A 65 -12.09 8.66 9.02
N ILE A 66 -12.91 9.69 8.80
CA ILE A 66 -13.61 9.90 7.51
C ILE A 66 -12.70 10.33 6.36
N ASN A 67 -11.59 11.03 6.65
CA ASN A 67 -10.65 11.46 5.62
C ASN A 67 -9.78 10.29 5.14
N GLU A 68 -9.34 9.40 6.03
CA GLU A 68 -8.63 8.17 5.68
C GLU A 68 -9.48 7.30 4.76
N VAL A 69 -10.76 7.12 5.12
CA VAL A 69 -11.72 6.38 4.29
C VAL A 69 -11.86 7.04 2.91
N ARG A 70 -11.97 8.37 2.88
CA ARG A 70 -12.05 9.14 1.62
C ARG A 70 -10.82 8.90 0.75
N TYR A 71 -9.61 9.04 1.30
CA TYR A 71 -8.38 8.87 0.54
C TYR A 71 -8.13 7.41 0.17
N TYR A 72 -8.43 6.45 1.03
CA TYR A 72 -8.40 5.02 0.72
C TYR A 72 -9.27 4.70 -0.49
N ASN A 73 -10.53 5.14 -0.46
CA ASN A 73 -11.46 4.98 -1.57
C ASN A 73 -10.96 5.67 -2.84
N GLN A 74 -10.41 6.88 -2.73
CA GLN A 74 -9.91 7.64 -3.88
C GLN A 74 -8.65 7.02 -4.52
N LEU A 75 -7.76 6.44 -3.72
CA LEU A 75 -6.52 5.81 -4.19
C LEU A 75 -6.80 4.55 -5.01
N PHE A 76 -7.78 3.75 -4.58
CA PHE A 76 -8.06 2.42 -5.12
C PHE A 76 -9.38 2.31 -5.88
N ASP A 77 -10.11 3.42 -6.04
CA ASP A 77 -11.43 3.50 -6.66
C ASP A 77 -12.46 2.56 -6.00
N PHE A 78 -12.46 2.52 -4.66
CA PHE A 78 -13.44 1.82 -3.83
C PHE A 78 -14.56 2.74 -3.35
N ASP A 79 -15.57 2.16 -2.69
CA ASP A 79 -16.70 2.88 -2.10
C ASP A 79 -17.05 2.29 -0.73
N TYR A 80 -16.04 2.19 0.15
CA TYR A 80 -16.24 1.70 1.51
C TYR A 80 -16.67 2.80 2.47
N THR A 81 -17.50 2.44 3.42
CA THR A 81 -17.75 3.21 4.64
C THR A 81 -16.70 2.91 5.71
N SER A 82 -16.58 3.76 6.74
CA SER A 82 -15.70 3.51 7.90
C SER A 82 -16.02 2.18 8.57
N GLN A 83 -17.30 1.82 8.66
CA GLN A 83 -17.72 0.55 9.27
C GLN A 83 -17.28 -0.65 8.42
N GLU A 84 -17.44 -0.59 7.10
CA GLU A 84 -17.00 -1.67 6.20
C GLU A 84 -15.48 -1.84 6.21
N LEU A 85 -14.70 -0.75 6.26
CA LEU A 85 -13.24 -0.84 6.42
C LEU A 85 -12.85 -1.45 7.77
N LEU A 86 -13.54 -1.08 8.85
CA LEU A 86 -13.30 -1.67 10.16
C LEU A 86 -13.63 -3.17 10.20
N GLU A 87 -14.72 -3.58 9.55
CA GLU A 87 -15.10 -4.99 9.43
C GLU A 87 -14.11 -5.76 8.54
N LEU A 88 -13.64 -5.16 7.45
CA LEU A 88 -12.61 -5.72 6.58
C LEU A 88 -11.30 -5.91 7.36
N TYR A 89 -10.87 -4.89 8.12
CA TYR A 89 -9.70 -4.97 8.98
C TYR A 89 -9.84 -6.10 10.00
N ARG A 90 -10.97 -6.19 10.71
CA ARG A 90 -11.22 -7.28 11.67
C ARG A 90 -11.25 -8.66 11.03
N GLY A 91 -11.74 -8.78 9.80
CA GLY A 91 -11.75 -10.03 9.05
C GLY A 91 -10.35 -10.48 8.63
N CYS A 92 -9.41 -9.53 8.51
CA CYS A 92 -8.04 -9.77 8.08
C CYS A 92 -7.01 -9.54 9.19
N SER A 93 -7.42 -9.21 10.42
CA SER A 93 -6.52 -8.72 11.47
C SER A 93 -5.43 -9.73 11.81
N ASP A 94 -5.77 -11.01 11.86
CA ASP A 94 -4.81 -12.09 12.15
C ASP A 94 -3.73 -12.22 11.05
N MET A 95 -4.03 -11.84 9.82
CA MET A 95 -3.08 -11.82 8.70
C MET A 95 -2.32 -10.48 8.62
N LEU A 96 -2.93 -9.39 9.06
CA LEU A 96 -2.37 -8.04 9.03
C LEU A 96 -1.45 -7.76 10.22
N LEU A 97 -1.69 -8.40 11.37
CA LEU A 97 -0.99 -8.17 12.61
C LEU A 97 0.12 -9.23 12.82
N GLY A 98 1.32 -8.74 13.16
CA GLY A 98 2.46 -9.55 13.59
C GLY A 98 3.43 -9.99 12.49
N ASP A 99 4.38 -10.84 12.89
CA ASP A 99 5.56 -11.26 12.11
C ASP A 99 5.21 -11.90 10.75
N TYR A 100 4.01 -12.46 10.61
CA TYR A 100 3.58 -13.15 9.40
C TYR A 100 3.44 -12.17 8.22
N PHE A 101 2.80 -11.02 8.44
CA PHE A 101 2.68 -9.98 7.41
C PHE A 101 4.07 -9.47 6.99
N GLU A 102 4.92 -9.18 7.97
CA GLU A 102 6.23 -8.58 7.72
C GLU A 102 7.13 -9.52 6.92
N SER A 103 7.14 -10.81 7.27
CA SER A 103 7.85 -11.84 6.53
C SER A 103 7.31 -11.99 5.12
N ASP A 104 5.99 -12.12 4.96
CA ASP A 104 5.35 -12.30 3.64
C ASP A 104 5.60 -11.09 2.73
N PHE A 105 5.53 -9.88 3.29
CA PHE A 105 5.76 -8.62 2.60
C PHE A 105 7.24 -8.47 2.20
N SER A 106 8.18 -8.74 3.11
CA SER A 106 9.62 -8.67 2.81
C SER A 106 10.02 -9.69 1.73
N ASP A 107 9.47 -10.90 1.80
CA ASP A 107 9.69 -11.93 0.78
C ASP A 107 9.08 -11.52 -0.57
N ALA A 108 7.87 -10.95 -0.56
CA ALA A 108 7.24 -10.42 -1.77
C ALA A 108 8.09 -9.31 -2.41
N PHE A 109 8.55 -8.33 -1.62
CA PHE A 109 9.41 -7.27 -2.12
C PHE A 109 10.75 -7.80 -2.67
N THR A 110 11.36 -8.76 -1.98
CA THR A 110 12.59 -9.43 -2.43
C THR A 110 12.38 -10.15 -3.77
N ARG A 111 11.26 -10.87 -3.93
CA ARG A 111 10.89 -11.48 -5.21
C ARG A 111 10.70 -10.43 -6.31
N LEU A 112 9.96 -9.35 -6.03
CA LEU A 112 9.75 -8.27 -7.00
C LEU A 112 11.08 -7.67 -7.47
N ARG A 113 12.00 -7.42 -6.54
CA ARG A 113 13.35 -6.92 -6.86
C ARG A 113 14.16 -7.92 -7.69
N GLY A 114 14.05 -9.21 -7.40
CA GLY A 114 14.68 -10.28 -8.19
C GLY A 114 14.15 -10.37 -9.62
N ILE A 115 12.85 -10.13 -9.81
CA ILE A 115 12.20 -10.10 -11.13
C ILE A 115 12.56 -8.82 -11.89
N SER A 116 12.43 -7.67 -11.23
CA SER A 116 12.67 -6.37 -11.85
C SER A 116 13.05 -5.32 -10.79
N PRO A 117 14.33 -4.91 -10.74
CA PRO A 117 14.78 -3.85 -9.84
C PRO A 117 14.06 -2.52 -10.06
N SER A 118 13.69 -2.19 -11.29
CA SER A 118 12.92 -0.97 -11.60
C SER A 118 11.51 -1.02 -11.03
N LEU A 119 10.82 -2.16 -11.12
CA LEU A 119 9.50 -2.32 -10.51
C LEU A 119 9.58 -2.24 -8.98
N ALA A 120 10.62 -2.79 -8.36
CA ALA A 120 10.81 -2.67 -6.91
C ALA A 120 11.03 -1.21 -6.47
N ILE A 121 11.73 -0.40 -7.28
CA ILE A 121 11.88 1.03 -7.02
C ILE A 121 10.52 1.75 -7.14
N ASP A 122 9.79 1.50 -8.24
CA ASP A 122 8.48 2.11 -8.45
C ASP A 122 7.49 1.72 -7.33
N TYR A 123 7.50 0.46 -6.88
CA TYR A 123 6.67 -0.02 -5.78
C TYR A 123 7.01 0.66 -4.46
N LYS A 124 8.31 0.79 -4.15
CA LYS A 124 8.78 1.52 -2.96
C LYS A 124 8.36 2.99 -2.98
N GLU A 125 8.40 3.62 -4.15
CA GLU A 125 7.94 5.00 -4.31
C GLU A 125 6.42 5.10 -4.04
N LEU A 126 5.62 4.17 -4.58
CA LEU A 126 4.18 4.12 -4.32
C LEU A 126 3.85 3.94 -2.84
N LEU A 127 4.58 3.08 -2.13
CA LEU A 127 4.44 2.93 -0.68
C LEU A 127 4.76 4.23 0.06
N GLY A 128 5.79 4.97 -0.38
CA GLY A 128 6.12 6.28 0.18
C GLY A 128 4.97 7.27 0.07
N TYR A 129 4.42 7.42 -1.14
CA TYR A 129 3.22 8.24 -1.36
C TYR A 129 2.05 7.79 -0.48
N LEU A 130 1.81 6.48 -0.41
CA LEU A 130 0.70 5.92 0.33
C LEU A 130 0.81 6.24 1.83
N CYS A 131 1.98 6.03 2.43
CA CYS A 131 2.24 6.38 3.82
C CYS A 131 2.01 7.89 4.05
N GLU A 132 2.55 8.75 3.18
CA GLU A 132 2.43 10.20 3.35
C GLU A 132 0.98 10.69 3.25
N ILE A 133 0.19 10.11 2.34
CA ILE A 133 -1.22 10.45 2.14
C ILE A 133 -2.06 10.04 3.34
N ILE A 134 -1.93 8.79 3.80
CA ILE A 134 -2.76 8.27 4.89
C ILE A 134 -2.45 8.99 6.20
N ILE A 135 -1.19 9.05 6.63
CA ILE A 135 -0.80 9.73 7.88
C ILE A 135 -1.19 11.21 7.87
N SER A 136 -1.06 11.88 6.72
CA SER A 136 -1.41 13.30 6.64
C SER A 136 -2.92 13.55 6.61
N SER A 137 -3.73 12.51 6.39
CA SER A 137 -5.18 12.64 6.20
C SER A 137 -5.98 12.80 7.49
N ASP A 138 -5.48 12.28 8.62
CA ASP A 138 -6.12 12.41 9.92
C ASP A 138 -5.92 13.81 10.55
N GLY A 139 -4.90 14.54 10.11
CA GLY A 139 -4.58 15.88 10.61
C GLY A 139 -3.85 15.90 11.96
N GLU A 140 -3.79 14.76 12.64
CA GLU A 140 -2.90 14.44 13.75
C GLU A 140 -2.16 13.15 13.39
N VAL A 141 -0.85 13.11 13.62
CA VAL A 141 -0.01 11.95 13.32
C VAL A 141 0.37 11.32 14.64
N THR A 142 -0.07 10.09 14.87
CA THR A 142 0.20 9.35 16.10
C THR A 142 1.57 8.67 16.07
N ASP A 143 2.12 8.35 17.25
CA ASP A 143 3.39 7.62 17.35
C ASP A 143 3.28 6.21 16.72
N ASP A 144 2.12 5.57 16.85
CA ASP A 144 1.85 4.23 16.31
C ASP A 144 1.86 4.23 14.76
N GLU A 145 1.27 5.23 14.11
CA GLU A 145 1.34 5.39 12.65
C GLU A 145 2.77 5.65 12.16
N VAL A 146 3.55 6.44 12.91
CA VAL A 146 4.95 6.71 12.56
C VAL A 146 5.78 5.44 12.65
N GLU A 147 5.59 4.64 13.71
CA GLU A 147 6.28 3.35 13.88
C GLU A 147 5.92 2.37 12.76
N GLU A 148 4.65 2.28 12.39
CA GLU A 148 4.19 1.42 11.30
C GLU A 148 4.81 1.83 9.96
N VAL A 149 4.93 3.13 9.70
CA VAL A 149 5.52 3.66 8.47
C VAL A 149 7.01 3.41 8.39
N GLU A 150 7.73 3.56 9.49
CA GLU A 150 9.15 3.22 9.55
C GLU A 150 9.36 1.71 9.40
N THR A 151 8.48 0.89 9.95
CA THR A 151 8.46 -0.56 9.76
C THR A 151 8.31 -0.92 8.28
N LEU A 152 7.26 -0.42 7.61
CA LEU A 152 7.02 -0.67 6.17
C LEU A 152 8.18 -0.21 5.29
N LYS A 153 8.76 0.96 5.57
CA LYS A 153 9.95 1.46 4.86
C LYS A 153 11.17 0.56 5.07
N SER A 154 11.33 -0.01 6.26
CA SER A 154 12.44 -0.91 6.59
C SER A 154 12.35 -2.24 5.85
N LEU A 155 11.13 -2.75 5.62
CA LEU A 155 10.88 -4.00 4.88
C LEU A 155 11.20 -3.88 3.38
N CYS A 156 11.25 -2.65 2.85
CA CYS A 156 11.58 -2.34 1.46
C CYS A 156 13.06 -1.96 1.23
N ARG A 157 13.99 -2.43 2.06
CA ARG A 157 15.43 -2.09 1.96
C ARG A 157 16.14 -2.82 0.82
#